data_AF-A0A453N4G6-F1
#
_entry.id   AF-A0A453N4G6-F1
#
_cell.length_a   1.000
_cell.length_b   1.000
_cell.length_c   1.000
_cell.angle_alpha   90.00
_cell.angle_beta   90.00
_cell.angle_gamma   90.00
#
_symmetry.space_group_name_H-M   'P 1'
#
loop_
_entity.id
_entity.type
_entity.pdbx_description
1 polymer ?
#
loop_
_entity_poly.entity_id
_entity_poly.type
_entity_poly.pdbx_seq_one_letter_code
_entity_poly.pdbx_strand_id
1 'polypeptide(L)'
;KKMAELTSSLHASSSVLGMDPQEITTSLQEAGAGAGDISDGAIARLESEAERLREAKRGRMQRLQDLVVAMLELWSLMDTPPEEQSRFQGVACNVAASEDEITEPGALSATAIGEVEAEVARLEGLKGRRMKDLLARKRGELREIRRRARIISAQEEEEDGGGDEVVSDDGCADAAERSLVLERLDARISEARDEEFSRKEVLERMEKWQVALEEESWLEEYNRNKNRYNVGKGMHLVRKRAEKARALVNKMPERWRRP
;
A
#
# COMPACT_ATOMS: atom_id res chain seq x y z
N LYS A 1 27.96 2.33 52.17
CA LYS A 1 27.66 1.21 51.25
C LYS A 1 26.36 1.46 50.47
N LYS A 2 25.21 1.57 51.13
CA LYS A 2 23.89 1.86 50.50
C LYS A 2 23.88 3.06 49.53
N MET A 3 24.47 4.20 49.90
CA MET A 3 24.55 5.36 49.00
C MET A 3 25.35 5.07 47.71
N ALA A 4 26.49 4.38 47.81
CA ALA A 4 27.32 4.07 46.64
C ALA A 4 26.62 3.11 45.68
N GLU A 5 25.84 2.17 46.20
CA GLU A 5 25.01 1.26 45.38
C GLU A 5 23.88 2.02 44.67
N LEU A 6 23.20 2.94 45.37
CA LEU A 6 22.16 3.80 44.78
C LEU A 6 22.72 4.70 43.67
N THR A 7 23.86 5.34 43.89
CA THR A 7 24.50 6.21 42.89
C THR A 7 24.95 5.43 41.66
N SER A 8 25.51 4.23 41.82
CA SER A 8 25.87 3.36 40.70
C SER A 8 24.64 2.90 39.90
N SER A 9 23.56 2.53 40.58
CA SER A 9 22.29 2.18 39.92
C SER A 9 21.70 3.37 39.16
N LEU A 10 21.78 4.58 39.74
CA LEU A 10 21.30 5.82 39.11
C LEU A 10 22.08 6.13 37.83
N HIS A 11 23.41 6.03 37.89
CA HIS A 11 24.27 6.25 36.74
C HIS A 11 24.01 5.23 35.63
N ALA A 12 23.83 3.94 35.98
CA ALA A 12 23.50 2.90 35.01
C ALA A 12 22.16 3.18 34.32
N SER A 13 21.10 3.47 35.08
CA SER A 13 19.77 3.79 34.52
C SER A 13 19.81 5.04 33.65
N SER A 14 20.52 6.08 34.09
CA SER A 14 20.63 7.33 33.35
C SER A 14 21.43 7.18 32.05
N SER A 15 22.49 6.35 32.07
CA SER A 15 23.27 6.01 30.88
C SER A 15 22.40 5.33 29.83
N VAL A 16 21.56 4.36 30.22
CA VAL A 16 20.62 3.68 29.30
C VAL A 16 19.56 4.64 28.75
N LEU A 17 19.05 5.54 29.60
CA LEU A 17 18.09 6.58 29.22
C LEU A 17 18.69 7.72 28.37
N GLY A 18 20.03 7.76 28.24
CA GLY A 18 20.74 8.80 27.51
C GLY A 18 20.56 10.21 28.09
N MET A 19 20.42 10.35 29.41
CA MET A 19 20.32 11.67 30.05
C MET A 19 21.72 12.28 30.26
N ASP A 20 21.81 13.61 30.26
CA ASP A 20 23.10 14.31 30.42
C ASP A 20 23.67 14.08 31.83
N PRO A 21 24.93 13.67 31.98
CA PRO A 21 25.64 13.64 33.26
C PRO A 21 25.48 14.94 34.08
N GLN A 22 25.44 16.09 33.42
CA GLN A 22 25.22 17.39 34.07
C GLN A 22 23.83 17.47 34.72
N GLU A 23 22.76 17.06 34.02
CA GLU A 23 21.39 17.02 34.56
C GLU A 23 21.33 16.17 35.83
N ILE A 24 21.95 14.99 35.82
CA ILE A 24 22.02 14.09 36.99
C ILE A 24 22.75 14.78 38.15
N THR A 25 23.88 15.43 37.87
CA THR A 25 24.66 16.12 38.90
C THR A 25 23.92 17.33 39.47
N THR A 26 23.21 18.10 38.65
CA THR A 26 22.33 19.18 39.14
C THR A 26 21.18 18.64 39.97
N SER A 27 20.53 17.54 39.57
CA SER A 27 19.49 16.90 40.37
C SER A 27 20.03 16.37 41.71
N LEU A 28 21.25 15.81 41.72
CA LEU A 28 21.95 15.39 42.95
C LEU A 28 22.37 16.58 43.83
N GLN A 29 22.77 17.69 43.23
CA GLN A 29 23.27 18.88 43.93
C GLN A 29 22.10 19.71 44.50
N GLU A 30 21.00 19.83 43.77
CA GLU A 30 19.71 20.35 44.26
C GLU A 30 19.10 19.45 45.35
N ALA A 31 19.33 18.13 45.28
CA ALA A 31 18.96 17.18 46.33
C ALA A 31 19.85 17.27 47.59
N GLY A 32 20.85 18.14 47.60
CA GLY A 32 21.64 18.52 48.77
C GLY A 32 22.93 17.71 48.97
N ALA A 33 23.51 17.14 47.92
CA ALA A 33 24.85 16.53 47.96
C ALA A 33 25.99 17.58 48.09
N GLY A 34 25.74 18.68 48.79
CA GLY A 34 26.78 19.57 49.29
C GLY A 34 27.49 18.88 50.45
N ALA A 35 28.82 18.81 50.37
CA ALA A 35 29.71 18.16 51.33
C ALA A 35 29.33 18.47 52.79
N GLY A 36 28.88 17.46 53.56
CA GLY A 36 28.74 17.63 55.00
C GLY A 36 28.10 16.51 55.78
N ASP A 37 26.90 16.03 55.42
CA ASP A 37 26.16 15.11 56.30
C ASP A 37 25.34 14.07 55.53
N ILE A 38 25.56 12.79 55.86
CA ILE A 38 24.77 11.66 55.40
C ILE A 38 23.46 11.67 56.21
N SER A 39 22.56 12.58 55.85
CA SER A 39 21.23 12.67 56.45
C SER A 39 20.31 11.59 55.84
N ASP A 40 19.45 10.98 56.66
CA ASP A 40 18.38 10.08 56.20
C ASP A 40 17.50 10.74 55.12
N GLY A 41 17.36 12.07 55.15
CA GLY A 41 16.65 12.83 54.12
C GLY A 41 17.35 12.85 52.76
N ALA A 42 18.69 12.80 52.72
CA ALA A 42 19.45 12.69 51.47
C ALA A 42 19.32 11.28 50.86
N ILE A 43 19.28 10.25 51.70
CA ILE A 43 19.04 8.86 51.27
C ILE A 43 17.64 8.71 50.69
N ALA A 44 16.60 9.22 51.37
CA ALA A 44 15.22 9.15 50.90
C ALA A 44 15.01 9.88 49.55
N ARG A 45 15.70 11.01 49.33
CA ARG A 45 15.66 11.71 48.03
C ARG A 45 16.36 10.95 46.91
N LEU A 46 17.52 10.34 47.17
CA LEU A 46 18.20 9.48 46.20
C LEU A 46 17.37 8.24 45.85
N GLU A 47 16.69 7.65 46.83
CA GLU A 47 15.75 6.55 46.61
C GLU A 47 14.57 7.00 45.73
N SER A 48 14.00 8.18 45.99
CA SER A 48 12.94 8.75 45.16
C SER A 48 13.39 9.00 43.71
N GLU A 49 14.59 9.54 43.51
CA GLU A 49 15.12 9.81 42.17
C GLU A 49 15.48 8.51 41.43
N ALA A 50 16.00 7.52 42.15
CA ALA A 50 16.24 6.19 41.59
C ALA A 50 14.95 5.51 41.14
N GLU A 51 13.87 5.65 41.90
CA GLU A 51 12.56 5.12 41.50
C GLU A 51 12.01 5.85 40.28
N ARG A 52 12.10 7.19 40.25
CA ARG A 52 11.70 8.00 39.09
C ARG A 52 12.41 7.55 37.80
N LEU A 53 13.72 7.30 37.86
CA LEU A 53 14.48 6.81 36.70
C LEU A 53 14.10 5.38 36.32
N ARG A 54 13.79 4.50 37.28
CA ARG A 54 13.29 3.14 36.97
C ARG A 54 11.94 3.19 36.28
N GLU A 55 11.01 4.01 36.75
CA GLU A 55 9.71 4.21 36.09
C GLU A 55 9.88 4.76 34.68
N ALA A 56 10.76 5.76 34.48
CA ALA A 56 11.07 6.29 33.16
C ALA A 56 11.70 5.23 32.24
N LYS A 57 12.63 4.41 32.76
CA LYS A 57 13.25 3.29 32.03
C LYS A 57 12.19 2.29 31.58
N ARG A 58 11.32 1.86 32.50
CA ARG A 58 10.24 0.90 32.23
C ARG A 58 9.25 1.43 31.20
N GLY A 59 8.85 2.70 31.33
CA GLY A 59 7.94 3.34 30.38
C GLY A 59 8.52 3.46 28.96
N ARG A 60 9.79 3.88 28.84
CA ARG A 60 10.48 3.97 27.55
C ARG A 60 10.74 2.61 26.92
N MET A 61 11.06 1.61 27.74
CA MET A 61 11.23 0.23 27.31
C MET A 61 9.93 -0.34 26.74
N GLN A 62 8.81 -0.20 27.46
CA GLN A 62 7.50 -0.66 26.96
C GLN A 62 7.16 0.00 25.62
N ARG A 63 7.33 1.32 25.53
CA ARG A 63 7.09 2.06 24.27
C ARG A 63 7.97 1.54 23.13
N LEU A 64 9.25 1.30 23.39
CA LEU A 64 10.16 0.75 22.38
C LEU A 64 9.71 -0.65 21.94
N GLN A 65 9.30 -1.51 22.86
CA GLN A 65 8.79 -2.84 22.54
C GLN A 65 7.52 -2.78 21.68
N ASP A 66 6.55 -1.94 22.05
CA ASP A 66 5.32 -1.74 21.27
C ASP A 66 5.63 -1.28 19.83
N LEU A 67 6.58 -0.34 19.68
CA LEU A 67 7.03 0.13 18.37
C LEU A 67 7.75 -0.94 17.56
N VAL A 68 8.61 -1.75 18.21
CA VAL A 68 9.30 -2.86 17.56
C VAL A 68 8.30 -3.92 17.10
N VAL A 69 7.28 -4.25 17.90
CA VAL A 69 6.20 -5.15 17.49
C VAL A 69 5.50 -4.62 16.24
N ALA A 70 5.07 -3.35 16.24
CA ALA A 70 4.43 -2.72 15.09
C ALA A 70 5.33 -2.73 13.84
N MET A 71 6.62 -2.44 14.00
CA MET A 71 7.60 -2.49 12.92
C MET A 71 7.76 -3.91 12.33
N LEU A 72 7.84 -4.93 13.18
CA LEU A 72 7.93 -6.34 12.75
C LEU A 72 6.67 -6.79 12.01
N GLU A 73 5.49 -6.41 12.49
CA GLU A 73 4.22 -6.67 11.81
C GLU A 73 4.17 -6.00 10.44
N LEU A 74 4.64 -4.75 10.33
CA LEU A 74 4.73 -4.02 9.07
C LEU A 74 5.73 -4.67 8.11
N TRP A 75 6.89 -5.13 8.59
CA TRP A 75 7.86 -5.83 7.75
C TRP A 75 7.30 -7.13 7.18
N SER A 76 6.61 -7.90 8.03
CA SER A 76 5.92 -9.14 7.63
C SER A 76 4.81 -8.86 6.60
N LEU A 77 3.96 -7.87 6.86
CA LEU A 77 2.85 -7.51 5.96
C LEU A 77 3.33 -6.98 4.60
N MET A 78 4.45 -6.24 4.58
CA MET A 78 4.95 -5.55 3.40
C MET A 78 6.04 -6.31 2.65
N ASP A 79 6.37 -7.53 3.09
CA ASP A 79 7.48 -8.36 2.61
C ASP A 79 8.78 -7.54 2.52
N THR A 80 9.13 -6.83 3.61
CA THR A 80 10.28 -5.92 3.62
C THR A 80 11.58 -6.71 3.51
N PRO A 81 12.50 -6.37 2.58
CA PRO A 81 13.71 -7.16 2.36
C PRO A 81 14.70 -7.05 3.55
N PRO A 82 15.50 -8.10 3.82
CA PRO A 82 16.39 -8.16 4.98
C PRO A 82 17.46 -7.05 4.98
N GLU A 83 17.86 -6.56 3.82
CA GLU A 83 18.79 -5.44 3.66
C GLU A 83 18.23 -4.16 4.29
N GLU A 84 16.92 -3.91 4.15
CA GLU A 84 16.23 -2.77 4.79
C GLU A 84 16.02 -3.01 6.29
N GLN A 85 15.80 -4.26 6.71
CA GLN A 85 15.62 -4.63 8.12
C GLN A 85 16.92 -4.54 8.93
N SER A 86 18.08 -4.75 8.30
CA SER A 86 19.40 -4.86 8.96
C SER A 86 19.70 -3.68 9.90
N ARG A 87 19.29 -2.47 9.53
CA ARG A 87 19.50 -1.26 10.33
C ARG A 87 18.86 -1.32 11.72
N PHE A 88 17.75 -2.05 11.87
CA PHE A 88 16.97 -2.11 13.11
C PHE A 88 17.05 -3.48 13.81
N GLN A 89 17.85 -4.44 13.31
CA GLN A 89 17.96 -5.77 13.91
C GLN A 89 18.40 -5.74 15.38
N GLY A 90 19.35 -4.87 15.73
CA GLY A 90 19.82 -4.73 17.12
C GLY A 90 18.71 -4.30 18.08
N VAL A 91 17.80 -3.44 17.61
CA VAL A 91 16.64 -3.00 18.40
C VAL A 91 15.52 -4.03 18.37
N ALA A 92 15.35 -4.75 17.26
CA ALA A 92 14.35 -5.81 17.12
C ALA A 92 14.58 -6.96 18.11
N CYS A 93 15.83 -7.27 18.46
CA CYS A 93 16.16 -8.25 19.49
C CYS A 93 15.64 -7.87 20.89
N ASN A 94 15.33 -6.59 21.14
CA ASN A 94 14.87 -6.11 22.45
C ASN A 94 13.37 -6.33 22.69
N VAL A 95 12.62 -6.86 21.71
CA VAL A 95 11.17 -7.05 21.80
C VAL A 95 10.74 -7.91 23.00
N ALA A 96 11.59 -8.87 23.40
CA ALA A 96 11.37 -9.74 24.54
C ALA A 96 12.39 -9.54 25.67
N ALA A 97 13.24 -8.50 25.57
CA ALA A 97 14.21 -8.19 26.61
C ALA A 97 13.50 -7.78 27.91
N SER A 98 14.13 -8.07 29.04
CA SER A 98 13.77 -7.62 30.38
C SER A 98 14.48 -6.30 30.73
N GLU A 99 14.02 -5.62 31.80
CA GLU A 99 14.59 -4.33 32.22
C GLU A 99 16.10 -4.42 32.49
N ASP A 100 16.56 -5.57 32.99
CA ASP A 100 17.95 -5.82 33.35
C ASP A 100 18.84 -6.17 32.14
N GLU A 101 18.25 -6.62 31.03
CA GLU A 101 18.98 -6.96 29.81
C GLU A 101 19.32 -5.73 28.96
N ILE A 102 18.52 -4.66 29.06
CA ILE A 102 18.80 -3.39 28.39
C ILE A 102 19.80 -2.57 29.22
N THR A 103 21.08 -2.78 28.92
CA THR A 103 22.22 -2.15 29.59
C THR A 103 23.01 -1.21 28.67
N GLU A 104 22.76 -1.24 27.37
CA GLU A 104 23.49 -0.42 26.41
C GLU A 104 23.22 1.08 26.61
N PRO A 105 24.26 1.93 26.68
CA PRO A 105 24.11 3.37 26.80
C PRO A 105 23.28 3.95 25.66
N GLY A 106 22.28 4.78 26.00
CA GLY A 106 21.42 5.43 25.02
C GLY A 106 20.41 4.52 24.32
N ALA A 107 20.32 3.22 24.67
CA ALA A 107 19.36 2.30 24.06
C ALA A 107 17.89 2.72 24.27
N LEU A 108 17.60 3.42 25.37
CA LEU A 108 16.28 4.00 25.68
C LEU A 108 16.32 5.53 25.65
N SER A 109 17.24 6.11 24.87
CA SER A 109 17.26 7.55 24.63
C SER A 109 16.04 7.99 23.82
N ALA A 110 15.66 9.26 23.97
CA ALA A 110 14.58 9.84 23.17
C ALA A 110 14.90 9.80 21.66
N THR A 111 16.17 9.92 21.30
CA THR A 111 16.65 9.81 19.91
C THR A 111 16.49 8.38 19.38
N ALA A 112 16.90 7.36 20.15
CA ALA A 112 16.77 5.96 19.72
C ALA A 112 15.30 5.56 19.51
N ILE A 113 14.41 5.94 20.44
CA ILE A 113 12.97 5.71 20.29
C ILE A 113 12.41 6.47 19.09
N GLY A 114 12.79 7.74 18.92
CA GLY A 114 12.36 8.57 17.80
C GLY A 114 12.77 8.02 16.43
N GLU A 115 13.93 7.35 16.34
CA GLU A 115 14.35 6.67 15.11
C GLU A 115 13.44 5.49 14.73
N VAL A 116 13.03 4.68 15.71
CA VAL A 116 12.10 3.57 15.49
C VAL A 116 10.70 4.09 15.14
N GLU A 117 10.23 5.14 15.83
CA GLU A 117 8.96 5.81 15.52
C GLU A 117 8.94 6.35 14.10
N ALA A 118 10.02 7.02 13.68
CA ALA A 118 10.16 7.53 12.33
C ALA A 118 10.13 6.40 11.28
N GLU A 119 10.73 5.26 11.58
CA GLU A 119 10.69 4.09 10.70
C GLU A 119 9.29 3.47 10.61
N VAL A 120 8.60 3.29 11.73
CA VAL A 120 7.20 2.83 11.76
C VAL A 120 6.33 3.77 10.93
N ALA A 121 6.41 5.08 11.15
CA ALA A 121 5.66 6.07 10.38
C ALA A 121 6.00 6.04 8.88
N ARG A 122 7.28 5.83 8.53
CA ARG A 122 7.72 5.67 7.14
C ARG A 122 7.08 4.44 6.49
N LEU A 123 7.07 3.30 7.19
CA LEU A 123 6.48 2.04 6.74
C LEU A 123 4.96 2.14 6.60
N GLU A 124 4.27 2.76 7.54
CA GLU A 124 2.83 3.04 7.46
C GLU A 124 2.50 3.93 6.25
N GLY A 125 3.28 5.00 6.04
CA GLY A 125 3.14 5.84 4.85
C GLY A 125 3.39 5.08 3.55
N LEU A 126 4.37 4.16 3.54
CA LEU A 126 4.63 3.30 2.38
C LEU A 126 3.48 2.31 2.13
N LYS A 127 2.92 1.70 3.18
CA LYS A 127 1.72 0.85 3.12
C LYS A 127 0.55 1.59 2.51
N GLY A 128 0.29 2.82 2.97
CA GLY A 128 -0.76 3.67 2.41
C GLY A 128 -0.57 3.96 0.91
N ARG A 129 0.67 4.30 0.49
CA ARG A 129 1.01 4.51 -0.93
C ARG A 129 0.80 3.24 -1.76
N ARG A 130 1.29 2.08 -1.32
CA ARG A 130 1.10 0.81 -2.04
C ARG A 130 -0.38 0.44 -2.17
N MET A 131 -1.18 0.68 -1.12
CA MET A 131 -2.62 0.45 -1.15
C MET A 131 -3.31 1.34 -2.20
N LYS A 132 -2.95 2.63 -2.27
CA LYS A 132 -3.46 3.57 -3.29
C LYS A 132 -3.12 3.09 -4.70
N ASP A 133 -1.88 2.67 -4.94
CA ASP A 133 -1.44 2.16 -6.24
C ASP A 133 -2.15 0.86 -6.62
N LEU A 134 -2.42 -0.02 -5.65
CA LEU A 134 -3.18 -1.24 -5.87
C LEU A 134 -4.62 -0.93 -6.31
N LEU A 135 -5.31 -0.04 -5.59
CA LEU A 135 -6.66 0.40 -5.94
C LEU A 135 -6.72 1.02 -7.34
N ALA A 136 -5.76 1.88 -7.68
CA ALA A 136 -5.67 2.49 -9.01
C ALA A 136 -5.48 1.43 -10.11
N ARG A 137 -4.61 0.44 -9.88
CA ARG A 137 -4.40 -0.70 -10.80
C ARG A 137 -5.67 -1.53 -10.99
N LYS A 138 -6.38 -1.85 -9.90
CA LYS A 138 -7.65 -2.62 -9.95
C LYS A 138 -8.74 -1.86 -10.70
N ARG A 139 -8.91 -0.56 -10.48
CA ARG A 139 -9.81 0.28 -11.29
C ARG A 139 -9.42 0.28 -12.76
N GLY A 140 -8.13 0.35 -13.06
CA GLY A 140 -7.59 0.23 -14.43
C GLY A 140 -7.99 -1.09 -15.07
N GLU A 141 -7.71 -2.21 -14.40
CA GLU A 141 -8.05 -3.56 -14.84
C GLU A 141 -9.56 -3.69 -15.15
N LEU A 142 -10.42 -3.24 -14.24
CA LEU A 142 -11.87 -3.25 -14.41
C LEU A 142 -12.30 -2.51 -15.68
N ARG A 143 -11.78 -1.29 -15.90
CA ARG A 143 -12.05 -0.49 -17.11
C ARG A 143 -11.59 -1.22 -18.37
N GLU A 144 -10.45 -1.88 -18.34
CA GLU A 144 -9.96 -2.62 -19.50
C GLU A 144 -10.82 -3.84 -19.84
N ILE A 145 -11.27 -4.58 -18.83
CA ILE A 145 -12.18 -5.74 -19.01
C ILE A 145 -13.50 -5.26 -19.63
N ARG A 146 -14.12 -4.22 -19.07
CA ARG A 146 -15.38 -3.65 -19.60
C ARG A 146 -15.23 -3.19 -21.04
N ARG A 147 -14.14 -2.48 -21.36
CA ARG A 147 -13.81 -2.04 -22.73
C ARG A 147 -13.73 -3.23 -23.69
N ARG A 148 -13.01 -4.30 -23.33
CA ARG A 148 -12.88 -5.50 -24.18
C ARG A 148 -14.22 -6.23 -24.36
N ALA A 149 -15.00 -6.32 -23.29
CA ALA A 149 -16.34 -6.91 -23.31
C ALA A 149 -17.41 -6.04 -24.01
N ARG A 150 -17.03 -4.83 -24.48
CA ARG A 150 -17.93 -3.79 -25.00
C ARG A 150 -19.13 -3.58 -24.06
N ILE A 151 -18.88 -3.62 -22.76
CA ILE A 151 -19.87 -3.31 -21.73
C ILE A 151 -19.84 -1.79 -21.56
N ILE A 152 -20.80 -1.10 -22.17
CA ILE A 152 -21.08 0.29 -21.83
C ILE A 152 -21.90 0.23 -20.55
N SER A 153 -21.25 0.32 -19.39
CA SER A 153 -21.98 0.44 -18.14
C SER A 153 -22.37 1.90 -17.95
N ALA A 154 -23.63 2.20 -17.67
CA ALA A 154 -24.07 3.55 -17.25
C ALA A 154 -23.25 4.08 -16.05
N GLN A 155 -22.62 3.18 -15.27
CA GLN A 155 -21.62 3.50 -14.24
C GLN A 155 -20.32 4.14 -14.76
N GLU A 156 -19.95 3.99 -16.04
CA GLU A 156 -18.77 4.69 -16.60
C GLU A 156 -18.99 6.21 -16.64
N GLU A 157 -20.23 6.68 -16.82
CA GLU A 157 -20.54 8.11 -16.79
C GLU A 157 -20.56 8.67 -15.35
N GLU A 158 -20.88 7.86 -14.34
CA GLU A 158 -20.82 8.29 -12.93
C GLU A 158 -19.42 8.13 -12.31
N GLU A 159 -18.62 7.14 -12.71
CA GLU A 159 -17.23 6.97 -12.22
C GLU A 159 -16.23 7.94 -12.87
N ASP A 160 -16.46 8.39 -14.12
CA ASP A 160 -15.67 9.46 -14.76
C ASP A 160 -16.20 10.87 -14.41
N GLY A 161 -17.46 10.96 -13.98
CA GLY A 161 -18.19 12.19 -13.63
C GLY A 161 -18.19 12.57 -12.14
N GLY A 162 -17.24 12.07 -11.34
CA GLY A 162 -17.08 12.51 -9.94
C GLY A 162 -18.12 11.97 -8.95
N GLY A 163 -18.82 10.88 -9.29
CA GLY A 163 -19.76 10.20 -8.40
C GLY A 163 -19.10 9.17 -7.49
N ASP A 164 -18.72 9.61 -6.29
CA ASP A 164 -18.97 8.89 -5.03
C ASP A 164 -18.55 7.41 -4.90
N GLU A 165 -17.27 7.13 -5.17
CA GLU A 165 -16.47 6.24 -4.30
C GLU A 165 -15.06 6.85 -4.18
N VAL A 166 -15.06 8.15 -3.92
CA VAL A 166 -13.89 8.95 -3.60
C VAL A 166 -13.44 8.49 -2.22
N VAL A 167 -12.53 7.51 -2.21
CA VAL A 167 -11.48 7.52 -1.19
C VAL A 167 -10.82 8.89 -1.36
N SER A 168 -11.14 9.84 -0.47
CA SER A 168 -10.53 11.16 -0.49
C SER A 168 -9.03 11.01 -0.69
N ASP A 169 -8.52 11.66 -1.73
CA ASP A 169 -7.10 11.68 -2.07
C ASP A 169 -6.24 12.21 -0.90
N ASP A 170 -6.90 12.89 0.05
CA ASP A 170 -6.37 13.59 1.22
C ASP A 170 -5.70 12.70 2.29
N GLY A 171 -5.32 11.46 1.97
CA GLY A 171 -4.57 10.60 2.90
C GLY A 171 -5.33 10.14 4.16
N CYS A 172 -6.50 10.71 4.45
CA CYS A 172 -7.27 10.52 5.68
C CYS A 172 -8.27 9.36 5.65
N ALA A 173 -8.52 8.75 4.48
CA ALA A 173 -9.38 7.57 4.41
C ALA A 173 -8.75 6.41 5.19
N ASP A 174 -9.49 5.93 6.18
CA ASP A 174 -9.07 4.90 7.14
C ASP A 174 -8.63 3.62 6.40
N ALA A 175 -7.66 2.90 6.97
CA ALA A 175 -7.12 1.68 6.36
C ALA A 175 -8.23 0.64 6.12
N ALA A 176 -9.27 0.62 6.96
CA ALA A 176 -10.43 -0.25 6.80
C ALA A 176 -11.28 0.11 5.57
N GLU A 177 -11.51 1.41 5.33
CA GLU A 177 -12.27 1.89 4.17
C GLU A 177 -11.59 1.48 2.86
N ARG A 178 -10.25 1.66 2.77
CA ARG A 178 -9.48 1.25 1.59
C ARG A 178 -9.56 -0.26 1.33
N SER A 179 -9.64 -1.05 2.40
CA SER A 179 -9.75 -2.51 2.31
C SER A 179 -11.13 -2.93 1.78
N LEU A 180 -12.21 -2.29 2.24
CA LEU A 180 -13.57 -2.52 1.74
C LEU A 180 -13.72 -2.15 0.26
N VAL A 181 -13.14 -1.02 -0.15
CA VAL A 181 -13.12 -0.60 -1.56
C VAL A 181 -12.38 -1.60 -2.43
N LEU A 182 -11.25 -2.16 -1.94
CA LEU A 182 -10.51 -3.19 -2.66
C LEU A 182 -11.35 -4.46 -2.87
N GLU A 183 -12.02 -4.94 -1.82
CA GLU A 183 -12.89 -6.12 -1.89
C GLU A 183 -14.03 -5.92 -2.91
N ARG A 184 -14.70 -4.76 -2.88
CA ARG A 184 -15.74 -4.40 -3.85
C ARG A 184 -15.18 -4.36 -5.28
N LEU A 185 -14.00 -3.80 -5.49
CA LEU A 185 -13.36 -3.79 -6.81
C LEU A 185 -13.05 -5.21 -7.30
N ASP A 186 -12.56 -6.10 -6.44
CA ASP A 186 -12.28 -7.48 -6.79
C ASP A 186 -13.55 -8.26 -7.17
N ALA A 187 -14.67 -8.03 -6.47
CA ALA A 187 -15.97 -8.58 -6.84
C ALA A 187 -16.42 -8.07 -8.22
N ARG A 188 -16.38 -6.76 -8.47
CA ARG A 188 -16.74 -6.16 -9.76
C ARG A 188 -15.84 -6.63 -10.91
N ILE A 189 -14.55 -6.82 -10.67
CA ILE A 189 -13.61 -7.39 -11.65
C ILE A 189 -14.02 -8.82 -12.00
N SER A 190 -14.36 -9.62 -10.99
CA SER A 190 -14.80 -11.01 -11.19
C SER A 190 -16.08 -11.07 -12.03
N GLU A 191 -17.09 -10.28 -11.69
CA GLU A 191 -18.33 -10.16 -12.48
C GLU A 191 -18.05 -9.71 -13.92
N ALA A 192 -17.19 -8.70 -14.10
CA ALA A 192 -16.85 -8.20 -15.43
C ALA A 192 -16.11 -9.24 -16.28
N ARG A 193 -15.27 -10.09 -15.66
CA ARG A 193 -14.59 -11.21 -16.35
C ARG A 193 -15.58 -12.28 -16.79
N ASP A 194 -16.55 -12.61 -15.95
CA ASP A 194 -17.59 -13.58 -16.31
C ASP A 194 -18.45 -13.07 -17.48
N GLU A 195 -18.77 -11.77 -17.48
CA GLU A 195 -19.50 -11.13 -18.59
C GLU A 195 -18.64 -11.01 -19.86
N GLU A 196 -17.33 -10.71 -19.74
CA GLU A 196 -16.39 -10.77 -20.88
C GLU A 196 -16.39 -12.17 -21.50
N PHE A 197 -16.37 -13.20 -20.66
CA PHE A 197 -16.40 -14.59 -21.10
C PHE A 197 -17.74 -14.94 -21.76
N SER A 198 -18.87 -14.55 -21.16
CA SER A 198 -20.21 -14.83 -21.69
C SER A 198 -20.44 -14.19 -23.08
N ARG A 199 -19.86 -13.01 -23.31
CA ARG A 199 -19.99 -12.24 -24.56
C ARG A 199 -19.02 -12.66 -25.65
N LYS A 200 -17.99 -13.45 -25.34
CA LYS A 200 -16.90 -13.78 -26.26
C LYS A 200 -17.37 -14.22 -27.64
N GLU A 201 -18.26 -15.22 -27.69
CA GLU A 201 -18.74 -15.74 -28.98
C GLU A 201 -19.54 -14.70 -29.79
N VAL A 202 -20.30 -13.84 -29.10
CA VAL A 202 -21.08 -12.78 -29.77
C VAL A 202 -20.12 -11.76 -30.36
N LEU A 203 -19.13 -11.32 -29.60
CA LEU A 203 -18.13 -10.35 -30.05
C LEU A 203 -17.30 -10.89 -31.22
N GLU A 204 -16.87 -12.16 -31.18
CA GLU A 204 -16.17 -12.81 -32.30
C GLU A 204 -17.07 -12.90 -33.55
N ARG A 205 -18.36 -13.18 -33.39
CA ARG A 205 -19.31 -13.18 -34.51
C ARG A 205 -19.50 -11.77 -35.07
N MET A 206 -19.58 -10.75 -34.21
CA MET A 206 -19.68 -9.35 -34.63
C MET A 206 -18.45 -8.91 -35.43
N GLU A 207 -17.25 -9.24 -34.98
CA GLU A 207 -16.00 -8.92 -35.69
C GLU A 207 -15.95 -9.60 -37.07
N LYS A 208 -16.30 -10.89 -37.15
CA LYS A 208 -16.40 -11.61 -38.42
C LYS A 208 -17.39 -10.95 -39.39
N TRP A 209 -18.53 -10.48 -38.88
CA TRP A 209 -19.51 -9.78 -39.69
C TRP A 209 -19.05 -8.39 -40.10
N GLN A 210 -18.35 -7.66 -39.25
CA GLN A 210 -17.78 -6.35 -39.58
C GLN A 210 -16.82 -6.44 -40.77
N VAL A 211 -15.88 -7.41 -40.74
CA VAL A 211 -14.97 -7.66 -41.88
C VAL A 211 -15.76 -8.06 -43.13
N ALA A 212 -16.81 -8.88 -42.99
CA ALA A 212 -17.63 -9.28 -44.13
C ALA A 212 -18.41 -8.10 -44.74
N LEU A 213 -18.87 -7.15 -43.93
CA LEU A 213 -19.53 -5.92 -44.38
C LEU A 213 -18.56 -5.01 -45.14
N GLU A 214 -17.32 -4.86 -44.67
CA GLU A 214 -16.29 -4.08 -45.36
C GLU A 214 -16.02 -4.65 -46.77
N GLU A 215 -15.82 -5.97 -46.86
CA GLU A 215 -15.63 -6.69 -48.13
C GLU A 215 -16.86 -6.58 -49.05
N GLU A 216 -18.07 -6.64 -48.50
CA GLU A 216 -19.31 -6.48 -49.28
C GLU A 216 -19.46 -5.06 -49.82
N SER A 217 -19.16 -4.04 -49.01
CA SER A 217 -19.18 -2.64 -49.45
C SER A 217 -18.18 -2.38 -50.58
N TRP A 218 -16.99 -2.99 -50.50
CA TRP A 218 -16.00 -2.96 -51.59
C TRP A 218 -16.56 -3.59 -52.88
N LEU A 219 -17.29 -4.72 -52.77
CA LEU A 219 -17.91 -5.36 -53.93
C LEU A 219 -19.01 -4.49 -54.55
N GLU A 220 -19.82 -3.81 -53.73
CA GLU A 220 -20.81 -2.86 -54.20
C GLU A 220 -20.16 -1.71 -54.98
N GLU A 221 -19.09 -1.12 -54.43
CA GLU A 221 -18.34 -0.05 -55.07
C GLU A 221 -17.71 -0.51 -56.40
N TYR A 222 -17.09 -1.70 -56.41
CA TYR A 222 -16.57 -2.32 -57.62
C TYR A 222 -17.66 -2.54 -58.68
N ASN A 223 -18.86 -2.96 -58.27
CA ASN A 223 -19.97 -3.19 -59.19
C ASN A 223 -20.55 -1.90 -59.78
N ARG A 224 -20.51 -0.79 -59.03
CA ARG A 224 -20.92 0.55 -59.51
C ARG A 224 -19.90 1.16 -60.49
N ASN A 225 -18.63 0.72 -60.44
CA ASN A 225 -17.59 1.25 -61.31
C ASN A 225 -17.76 0.81 -62.77
N LYS A 226 -17.98 1.77 -63.68
CA LYS A 226 -18.17 1.53 -65.12
C LYS A 226 -16.91 1.00 -65.83
N ASN A 227 -15.72 1.27 -65.29
CA ASN A 227 -14.42 0.80 -65.81
C ASN A 227 -13.94 -0.50 -65.16
N ARG A 228 -14.80 -1.24 -64.44
CA ARG A 228 -14.43 -2.44 -63.67
C ARG A 228 -13.70 -3.54 -64.45
N TYR A 229 -13.91 -3.64 -65.76
CA TYR A 229 -13.29 -4.66 -66.60
C TYR A 229 -11.88 -4.30 -67.09
N ASN A 230 -11.40 -3.09 -66.83
CA ASN A 230 -10.06 -2.63 -67.23
C ASN A 230 -8.97 -2.99 -66.19
N VAL A 231 -9.31 -3.73 -65.13
CA VAL A 231 -8.40 -3.96 -63.99
C VAL A 231 -7.66 -5.30 -64.11
N GLY A 232 -6.36 -5.28 -63.78
CA GLY A 232 -5.37 -6.33 -64.06
C GLY A 232 -5.58 -7.69 -63.37
N LYS A 233 -4.67 -8.63 -63.69
CA LYS A 233 -4.67 -10.03 -63.19
C LYS A 233 -4.80 -10.07 -61.66
N GLY A 234 -5.74 -10.87 -61.16
CA GLY A 234 -5.98 -11.09 -59.72
C GLY A 234 -7.31 -10.52 -59.20
N MET A 235 -7.93 -9.57 -59.90
CA MET A 235 -9.21 -8.94 -59.50
C MET A 235 -10.36 -9.95 -59.32
N HIS A 236 -10.37 -11.03 -60.10
CA HIS A 236 -11.40 -12.07 -59.99
C HIS A 236 -11.34 -12.84 -58.65
N LEU A 237 -10.17 -12.93 -57.99
CA LEU A 237 -10.03 -13.57 -56.68
C LEU A 237 -10.59 -12.66 -55.58
N VAL A 238 -10.33 -11.35 -55.67
CA VAL A 238 -10.88 -10.35 -54.75
C VAL A 238 -12.39 -10.29 -54.88
N ARG A 239 -12.92 -10.30 -56.12
CA ARG A 239 -14.37 -10.38 -56.37
C ARG A 239 -14.99 -11.64 -55.77
N LYS A 240 -14.40 -12.81 -55.99
CA LYS A 240 -14.90 -14.07 -55.40
C LYS A 240 -14.85 -14.08 -53.87
N ARG A 241 -13.82 -13.47 -53.26
CA ARG A 241 -13.72 -13.30 -51.81
C ARG A 241 -14.86 -12.43 -51.28
N ALA A 242 -15.12 -11.31 -51.93
CA ALA A 242 -16.17 -10.39 -51.54
C ALA A 242 -17.58 -10.95 -51.79
N GLU A 243 -17.78 -11.74 -52.86
CA GLU A 243 -19.03 -12.49 -53.08
C GLU A 243 -19.31 -13.51 -51.96
N LYS A 244 -18.26 -14.18 -51.43
CA LYS A 244 -18.38 -15.05 -50.24
C LYS A 244 -18.71 -14.26 -48.98
N ALA A 245 -18.11 -13.08 -48.80
CA ALA A 245 -18.41 -12.19 -47.68
C ALA A 245 -19.88 -11.75 -47.67
N ARG A 246 -20.46 -11.43 -48.84
CA ARG A 246 -21.89 -11.13 -48.99
C ARG A 246 -22.81 -12.25 -48.49
N ALA A 247 -22.44 -13.51 -48.74
CA ALA A 247 -23.20 -14.65 -48.23
C ALA A 247 -23.16 -14.76 -46.70
N LEU A 248 -22.06 -14.31 -46.06
CA LEU A 248 -21.96 -14.22 -44.59
C LEU A 248 -22.80 -13.06 -44.04
N VAL A 249 -22.78 -11.89 -44.69
CA VAL A 249 -23.63 -10.74 -44.34
C VAL A 249 -25.12 -11.10 -44.42
N ASN A 250 -25.54 -11.84 -45.45
CA ASN A 250 -26.93 -12.29 -45.59
C ASN A 250 -27.40 -13.23 -44.47
N LYS A 251 -26.48 -13.82 -43.69
CA LYS A 251 -26.79 -14.64 -42.51
C LYS A 251 -26.89 -13.83 -41.22
N MET A 252 -26.56 -12.52 -41.22
CA MET A 252 -26.79 -11.67 -40.05
C MET A 252 -28.27 -11.59 -39.71
N PRO A 253 -28.64 -11.54 -38.42
CA PRO A 253 -30.02 -11.29 -38.05
C PRO A 253 -30.49 -9.94 -38.62
N GLU A 254 -31.75 -9.87 -39.07
CA GLU A 254 -32.27 -8.71 -39.82
C GLU A 254 -32.11 -7.39 -39.06
N ARG A 255 -32.27 -7.40 -37.74
CA ARG A 255 -32.07 -6.23 -36.86
C ARG A 255 -30.67 -5.61 -36.90
N TRP A 256 -29.68 -6.30 -37.47
CA TRP A 256 -28.30 -5.81 -37.59
C TRP A 256 -27.88 -5.57 -39.05
N ARG A 257 -28.76 -5.84 -40.02
CA ARG A 257 -28.36 -5.95 -41.44
C ARG A 257 -28.24 -4.58 -42.14
N ARG A 258 -28.76 -3.49 -41.56
CA ARG A 258 -28.54 -2.07 -41.95
C ARG A 258 -28.83 -1.14 -40.75
N PRO A 259 -28.18 0.03 -40.63
CA PRO A 259 -28.71 1.13 -39.82
C PRO A 259 -30.01 1.67 -40.40
#